data_AF-A0A4U0XEU3-F1
#
_entry.id   AF-A0A4U0XEU3-F1
#
_cell.length_a   1.000
_cell.length_b   1.000
_cell.length_c   1.000
_cell.angle_alpha   90.00
_cell.angle_beta   90.00
_cell.angle_gamma   90.00
#
_symmetry.space_group_name_H-M   'P 1'
#
loop_
_entity.id
_entity.type
_entity.pdbx_description
1 polymer ?
#
loop_
_entity_poly.entity_id
_entity_poly.type
_entity_poly.pdbx_seq_one_letter_code
_entity_poly.pdbx_strand_id
1 'polypeptide(L)'
;MSQPRDRSGVSTSSALALTVGVKELYSTGLYSDLTIVCRGREFRVHKAVLHTQSSVFRSMLGGKFRKTLALDHDDPDVLATLLHFLYNFTCPPNRSGGATNPEAQASSFTVHVYALADKYDVPALRSLAVAQLTRLLDPKRENLEGFLAAIRAIDECTADNTLWEIVIPRIVGNMAWLVEEEGFFALVQEMPGLNRKLLVGSAEGFGGGRAKAVVQPQAEEQDGYYSAGGRRLG
;
A
#
# COMPACT_ATOMS: atom_id res chain seq x y z
N MET A 1 -48.95 -15.19 -0.55
CA MET A 1 -48.03 -14.19 0.02
C MET A 1 -46.68 -14.85 0.21
N SER A 2 -45.77 -14.69 -0.76
CA SER A 2 -44.42 -15.26 -0.71
C SER A 2 -43.50 -14.26 -0.02
N GLN A 3 -42.99 -14.61 1.17
CA GLN A 3 -41.97 -13.81 1.83
C GLN A 3 -40.64 -13.87 1.06
N PRO A 4 -39.89 -12.76 0.95
CA PRO A 4 -38.57 -12.76 0.36
C PRO A 4 -37.59 -13.48 1.33
N ARG A 5 -36.92 -14.52 0.85
CA ARG A 5 -35.80 -15.13 1.58
C ARG A 5 -34.66 -14.12 1.60
N ASP A 6 -34.34 -13.65 2.80
CA ASP A 6 -33.13 -12.88 3.09
C ASP A 6 -31.90 -13.71 2.68
N ARG A 7 -31.27 -13.33 1.56
CA ARG A 7 -30.06 -13.96 1.01
C ARG A 7 -28.77 -13.36 1.59
N SER A 8 -28.85 -12.37 2.49
CA SER A 8 -27.68 -11.63 2.96
C SER A 8 -26.90 -12.34 4.08
N GLY A 9 -27.58 -13.11 4.94
CA GLY A 9 -26.95 -13.78 6.10
C GLY A 9 -26.15 -15.06 5.81
N VAL A 10 -26.43 -15.76 4.70
CA VAL A 10 -25.75 -17.04 4.35
C VAL A 10 -24.39 -16.80 3.68
N SER A 11 -24.23 -15.65 3.01
CA SER A 11 -23.03 -15.31 2.24
C SER A 11 -21.83 -14.97 3.12
N THR A 12 -22.03 -14.34 4.27
CA THR A 12 -20.97 -13.94 5.21
C THR A 12 -20.45 -15.11 6.04
N SER A 13 -21.33 -16.01 6.51
CA SER A 13 -20.93 -17.19 7.30
C SER A 13 -20.04 -18.16 6.51
N SER A 14 -20.37 -18.40 5.24
CA SER A 14 -19.62 -19.31 4.37
C SER A 14 -18.21 -18.78 4.04
N ALA A 15 -18.10 -17.48 3.78
CA ALA A 15 -16.80 -16.82 3.54
C ALA A 15 -15.90 -16.85 4.78
N LEU A 16 -16.48 -16.68 5.98
CA LEU A 16 -15.76 -16.79 7.24
C LEU A 16 -15.23 -18.22 7.46
N ALA A 17 -16.06 -19.24 7.24
CA ALA A 17 -15.65 -20.64 7.36
C ALA A 17 -14.48 -20.97 6.42
N LEU A 18 -14.54 -20.50 5.16
CA LEU A 18 -13.43 -20.67 4.22
C LEU A 18 -12.16 -19.93 4.68
N THR A 19 -12.31 -18.70 5.18
CA THR A 19 -11.17 -17.91 5.69
C THR A 19 -10.50 -18.61 6.88
N VAL A 20 -11.27 -19.20 7.79
CA VAL A 20 -10.74 -19.98 8.91
C VAL A 20 -9.95 -21.18 8.40
N GLY A 21 -10.50 -21.93 7.46
CA GLY A 21 -9.82 -23.08 6.86
C GLY A 21 -8.51 -22.70 6.17
N VAL A 22 -8.49 -21.61 5.41
CA VAL A 22 -7.25 -21.12 4.76
C VAL A 22 -6.21 -20.71 5.80
N LYS A 23 -6.59 -20.02 6.88
CA LYS A 23 -5.66 -19.67 7.97
C LYS A 23 -5.06 -20.91 8.64
N GLU A 24 -5.86 -21.96 8.85
CA GLU A 24 -5.41 -23.23 9.43
C GLU A 24 -4.41 -23.97 8.52
N LEU A 25 -4.58 -23.90 7.20
CA LEU A 25 -3.58 -24.42 6.26
C LEU A 25 -2.21 -23.77 6.48
N TYR A 26 -2.16 -22.47 6.74
CA TYR A 26 -0.89 -21.78 6.99
C TYR A 26 -0.25 -22.17 8.33
N SER A 27 -1.03 -22.21 9.41
CA SER A 27 -0.50 -22.47 10.75
C SER A 27 -0.04 -23.92 10.92
N THR A 28 -0.74 -24.87 10.31
CA THR A 28 -0.41 -26.30 10.40
C THR A 28 0.54 -26.76 9.29
N GLY A 29 0.49 -26.12 8.12
CA GLY A 29 1.16 -26.57 6.89
C GLY A 29 0.65 -27.91 6.34
N LEU A 30 -0.49 -28.40 6.85
CA LEU A 30 -1.09 -29.64 6.36
C LEU A 30 -1.41 -29.54 4.88
N TYR A 31 -1.03 -30.56 4.11
CA TYR A 31 -1.18 -30.60 2.65
C TYR A 31 -0.34 -29.58 1.87
N SER A 32 0.70 -29.02 2.50
CA SER A 32 1.69 -28.21 1.77
C SER A 32 2.35 -29.03 0.66
N ASP A 33 2.41 -28.42 -0.52
CA ASP A 33 2.96 -29.01 -1.75
C ASP A 33 4.17 -28.21 -2.28
N LEU A 34 4.62 -27.23 -1.51
CA LEU A 34 5.78 -26.39 -1.76
C LEU A 34 6.44 -25.96 -0.43
N THR A 35 7.77 -26.01 -0.39
CA THR A 35 8.59 -25.37 0.64
C THR A 35 9.31 -24.18 0.02
N ILE A 36 9.14 -22.99 0.58
CA ILE A 36 9.98 -21.82 0.25
C ILE A 36 11.15 -21.79 1.22
N VAL A 37 12.37 -21.64 0.71
CA VAL A 37 13.59 -21.46 1.51
C VAL A 37 14.09 -20.05 1.26
N CYS A 38 14.23 -19.26 2.33
CA CYS A 38 14.75 -17.91 2.26
C CYS A 38 15.85 -17.76 3.31
N ARG A 39 17.11 -17.67 2.87
CA ARG A 39 18.30 -17.52 3.73
C ARG A 39 18.34 -18.60 4.83
N GLY A 40 18.02 -19.84 4.46
CA GLY A 40 17.98 -20.99 5.36
C GLY A 40 16.70 -21.16 6.20
N ARG A 41 15.78 -20.18 6.20
CA ARG A 41 14.48 -20.33 6.85
C ARG A 41 13.48 -20.98 5.90
N GLU A 42 12.81 -22.03 6.37
CA GLU A 42 11.83 -22.77 5.59
C GLU A 42 10.39 -22.36 5.89
N PHE A 43 9.57 -22.27 4.83
CA PHE A 43 8.14 -21.96 4.90
C PHE A 43 7.36 -23.01 4.10
N ARG A 44 6.54 -23.80 4.79
CA ARG A 44 5.64 -24.76 4.14
C ARG A 44 4.38 -24.05 3.66
N VAL A 45 4.13 -24.08 2.36
CA VAL A 45 3.05 -23.32 1.72
C VAL A 45 2.32 -24.17 0.66
N HIS A 46 1.25 -23.58 0.11
CA HIS A 46 0.33 -24.22 -0.81
C HIS A 46 0.32 -23.47 -2.13
N LYS A 47 0.70 -24.13 -3.23
CA LYS A 47 0.75 -23.52 -4.56
C LYS A 47 -0.60 -22.92 -4.95
N ALA A 48 -1.70 -23.60 -4.62
CA ALA A 48 -3.05 -23.10 -4.91
C ALA A 48 -3.33 -21.72 -4.29
N VAL A 49 -2.89 -21.50 -3.04
CA VAL A 49 -3.05 -20.20 -2.37
C VAL A 49 -2.13 -19.16 -3.00
N LEU A 50 -0.85 -19.48 -3.20
CA LEU A 50 0.10 -18.55 -3.83
C LEU A 50 -0.33 -18.13 -5.24
N HIS A 51 -0.78 -19.09 -6.07
CA HIS A 51 -1.24 -18.82 -7.43
C HIS A 51 -2.45 -17.89 -7.46
N THR A 52 -3.38 -18.03 -6.52
CA THR A 52 -4.61 -17.22 -6.51
C THR A 52 -4.37 -15.81 -6.01
N GLN A 53 -3.38 -15.62 -5.14
CA GLN A 53 -3.11 -14.34 -4.48
C GLN A 53 -1.99 -13.52 -5.14
N SER A 54 -1.17 -14.11 -6.03
CA SER A 54 -0.04 -13.43 -6.68
C SER A 54 0.16 -13.93 -8.11
N SER A 55 0.14 -13.00 -9.07
CA SER A 55 0.42 -13.32 -10.48
C SER A 55 1.88 -13.73 -10.70
N VAL A 56 2.80 -13.17 -9.91
CA VAL A 56 4.24 -13.49 -9.94
C VAL A 56 4.48 -14.91 -9.44
N PHE A 57 3.90 -15.31 -8.31
CA PHE A 57 4.01 -16.71 -7.87
C PHE A 57 3.35 -17.67 -8.85
N ARG A 58 2.18 -17.31 -9.42
CA ARG A 58 1.53 -18.10 -10.47
C ARG A 58 2.44 -18.32 -11.66
N SER A 59 3.11 -17.27 -12.13
CA SER A 59 4.04 -17.34 -13.27
C SER A 59 5.32 -18.11 -12.92
N MET A 60 5.87 -17.88 -11.73
CA MET A 60 7.11 -18.51 -11.26
C MET A 60 6.97 -20.03 -11.07
N LEU A 61 5.79 -20.48 -10.64
CA LEU A 61 5.47 -21.87 -10.32
C LEU A 61 4.69 -22.60 -11.43
N GLY A 62 4.15 -21.85 -12.41
CA GLY A 62 3.37 -22.38 -13.52
C GLY A 62 4.12 -23.45 -14.32
N GLY A 63 3.49 -24.62 -14.51
CA GLY A 63 4.01 -25.73 -15.31
C GLY A 63 5.19 -26.50 -14.70
N LYS A 64 5.69 -26.11 -13.51
CA LYS A 64 6.84 -26.74 -12.86
C LYS A 64 6.41 -27.61 -11.69
N PHE A 65 6.68 -28.92 -11.76
CA PHE A 65 6.58 -29.82 -10.63
C PHE A 65 7.79 -29.64 -9.70
N ARG A 66 7.84 -28.52 -8.97
CA ARG A 66 8.90 -28.24 -8.00
C ARG A 66 8.37 -28.33 -6.57
N LYS A 67 9.11 -29.00 -5.68
CA LYS A 67 8.80 -29.10 -4.24
C LYS A 67 9.44 -28.00 -3.40
N THR A 68 10.52 -27.37 -3.89
CA THR A 68 11.27 -26.36 -3.13
C THR A 68 11.56 -25.12 -3.96
N LEU A 69 11.33 -23.92 -3.43
CA LEU A 69 11.62 -22.63 -4.06
C LEU A 69 12.60 -21.83 -3.19
N ALA A 70 13.81 -21.57 -3.69
CA ALA A 70 14.78 -20.70 -3.02
C ALA A 70 14.53 -19.23 -3.38
N LEU A 71 14.48 -18.36 -2.37
CA LEU A 71 14.27 -16.90 -2.45
C LEU A 71 15.31 -16.15 -1.60
N ASP A 72 16.59 -16.52 -1.72
CA ASP A 72 17.65 -16.05 -0.82
C ASP A 72 17.97 -14.55 -0.92
N HIS A 73 17.55 -13.90 -1.99
CA HIS A 73 17.71 -12.46 -2.16
C HIS A 73 16.72 -11.66 -1.29
N ASP A 74 15.60 -12.25 -0.87
CA ASP A 74 14.58 -11.56 -0.07
C ASP A 74 14.93 -11.57 1.43
N ASP A 75 14.32 -10.65 2.17
CA ASP A 75 14.38 -10.65 3.63
C ASP A 75 13.38 -11.69 4.19
N PRO A 76 13.81 -12.61 5.07
CA PRO A 76 12.95 -13.68 5.57
C PRO A 76 11.80 -13.20 6.46
N ASP A 77 11.92 -12.07 7.16
CA ASP A 77 10.87 -11.53 8.02
C ASP A 77 9.83 -10.75 7.22
N VAL A 78 10.28 -10.01 6.20
CA VAL A 78 9.39 -9.36 5.23
C VAL A 78 8.64 -10.41 4.40
N LEU A 79 9.33 -11.48 3.96
CA LEU A 79 8.71 -12.60 3.26
C LEU A 79 7.71 -13.34 4.16
N ALA A 80 8.03 -13.56 5.45
CA ALA A 80 7.10 -14.14 6.40
C ALA A 80 5.82 -13.31 6.53
N THR A 81 5.94 -11.97 6.52
CA THR A 81 4.79 -11.05 6.52
C THR A 81 3.96 -11.17 5.25
N LEU A 82 4.61 -11.21 4.09
CA LEU A 82 3.94 -11.41 2.81
C LEU A 82 3.17 -12.73 2.80
N LEU A 83 3.83 -13.83 3.14
CA LEU A 83 3.20 -15.16 3.20
C LEU A 83 2.07 -15.19 4.22
N HIS A 84 2.25 -14.62 5.41
CA HIS A 84 1.19 -14.51 6.39
C HIS A 84 -0.04 -13.77 5.81
N PHE A 85 0.17 -12.67 5.10
CA PHE A 85 -0.90 -11.91 4.47
C PHE A 85 -1.67 -12.74 3.44
N LEU A 86 -1.01 -13.56 2.61
CA LEU A 86 -1.69 -14.38 1.58
C LEU A 86 -2.72 -15.36 2.16
N TYR A 87 -2.58 -15.74 3.43
CA TYR A 87 -3.49 -16.65 4.13
C TYR A 87 -4.41 -15.95 5.13
N ASN A 88 -3.94 -14.86 5.74
CA ASN A 88 -4.63 -14.22 6.87
C ASN A 88 -5.35 -12.92 6.49
N PHE A 89 -4.96 -12.31 5.37
CA PHE A 89 -5.41 -11.00 4.90
C PHE A 89 -5.16 -9.86 5.90
N THR A 90 -4.20 -10.08 6.81
CA THR A 90 -3.78 -9.13 7.84
C THR A 90 -2.26 -9.06 7.86
N CYS A 91 -1.72 -7.89 8.18
CA CYS A 91 -0.30 -7.73 8.46
C CYS A 91 -0.09 -7.92 9.98
N PRO A 92 0.77 -8.86 10.42
CA PRO A 92 1.07 -9.00 11.83
C PRO A 92 1.81 -7.74 12.32
N PRO A 93 1.64 -7.34 13.60
CA PRO A 93 2.46 -6.26 14.15
C PRO A 93 3.94 -6.65 14.03
N ASN A 94 4.77 -5.69 13.63
CA ASN A 94 6.21 -5.91 13.55
C ASN A 94 6.72 -6.31 14.94
N ARG A 95 7.23 -7.54 15.07
CA ARG A 95 7.81 -8.05 16.31
C ARG A 95 9.29 -7.71 16.33
N SER A 96 9.60 -6.43 16.50
CA SER A 96 10.95 -5.93 16.75
C SER A 96 11.40 -6.30 18.16
N GLY A 97 11.73 -7.58 18.38
CA GLY A 97 12.25 -8.06 19.65
C GLY A 97 13.67 -7.55 19.88
N GLY A 98 13.84 -6.57 20.79
CA GLY A 98 15.16 -6.17 21.30
C GLY A 98 15.90 -5.09 20.50
N ALA A 99 15.21 -4.32 19.65
CA ALA A 99 15.84 -3.26 18.86
C ALA A 99 16.13 -2.00 19.69
N THR A 100 17.26 -1.35 19.39
CA THR A 100 17.66 -0.06 19.97
C THR A 100 16.72 1.08 19.58
N ASN A 101 16.03 0.97 18.43
CA ASN A 101 15.01 1.91 17.99
C ASN A 101 13.83 1.18 17.30
N PRO A 102 12.76 0.85 18.05
CA PRO A 102 11.59 0.14 17.51
C PRO A 102 10.85 0.89 16.40
N GLU A 103 10.85 2.22 16.42
CA GLU A 103 10.08 3.05 15.48
C GLU A 103 10.79 3.18 14.12
N ALA A 104 12.12 3.36 14.14
CA ALA A 104 12.99 3.25 12.97
C ALA A 104 12.82 1.91 12.25
N GLN A 105 12.85 0.82 13.02
CA GLN A 105 12.68 -0.51 12.46
C GLN A 105 11.25 -0.73 11.92
N ALA A 106 10.22 -0.25 12.62
CA ALA A 106 8.83 -0.38 12.17
C ALA A 106 8.59 0.32 10.83
N SER A 107 9.11 1.54 10.69
CA SER A 107 8.92 2.37 9.50
C SER A 107 9.69 1.81 8.30
N SER A 108 10.98 1.49 8.49
CA SER A 108 11.79 0.79 7.49
C SER A 108 11.15 -0.54 7.07
N PHE A 109 10.74 -1.38 8.02
CA PHE A 109 10.13 -2.67 7.72
C PHE A 109 8.85 -2.53 6.88
N THR A 110 8.01 -1.54 7.19
CA THR A 110 6.78 -1.28 6.42
C THR A 110 7.08 -0.93 4.96
N VAL A 111 8.14 -0.17 4.71
CA VAL A 111 8.61 0.14 3.35
C VAL A 111 9.12 -1.12 2.63
N HIS A 112 9.86 -1.98 3.32
CA HIS A 112 10.30 -3.25 2.73
C HIS A 112 9.11 -4.17 2.41
N VAL A 113 8.07 -4.21 3.27
CA VAL A 113 6.82 -4.93 2.99
C VAL A 113 6.13 -4.36 1.75
N TYR A 114 6.09 -3.03 1.60
CA TYR A 114 5.58 -2.39 0.40
C TYR A 114 6.33 -2.83 -0.87
N ALA A 115 7.67 -2.76 -0.85
CA ALA A 115 8.51 -3.14 -1.98
C ALA A 115 8.37 -4.62 -2.33
N LEU A 116 8.30 -5.49 -1.32
CA LEU A 116 8.10 -6.93 -1.54
C LEU A 116 6.70 -7.24 -2.08
N ALA A 117 5.68 -6.55 -1.59
CA ALA A 117 4.32 -6.69 -2.09
C ALA A 117 4.21 -6.27 -3.57
N ASP A 118 4.92 -5.22 -3.98
CA ASP A 118 4.99 -4.81 -5.38
C ASP A 118 5.76 -5.84 -6.23
N LYS A 119 6.93 -6.29 -5.75
CA LYS A 119 7.75 -7.34 -6.41
C LYS A 119 6.97 -8.63 -6.69
N TYR A 120 6.10 -9.05 -5.77
CA TYR A 120 5.30 -10.27 -5.92
C TYR A 120 3.87 -10.01 -6.41
N ASP A 121 3.56 -8.79 -6.85
CA ASP A 121 2.24 -8.39 -7.32
C ASP A 121 1.11 -8.78 -6.36
N VAL A 122 1.13 -8.19 -5.17
CA VAL A 122 0.12 -8.33 -4.12
C VAL A 122 -0.47 -6.95 -3.77
N PRO A 123 -1.35 -6.38 -4.62
CA PRO A 123 -1.80 -4.99 -4.49
C PRO A 123 -2.50 -4.66 -3.16
N ALA A 124 -3.21 -5.62 -2.58
CA ALA A 124 -3.88 -5.46 -1.30
C ALA A 124 -2.89 -5.27 -0.13
N LEU A 125 -1.76 -6.00 -0.14
CA LEU A 125 -0.70 -5.82 0.85
C LEU A 125 0.05 -4.51 0.63
N ARG A 126 0.31 -4.14 -0.64
CA ARG A 126 0.90 -2.86 -1.00
C ARG A 126 0.07 -1.69 -0.45
N SER A 127 -1.26 -1.75 -0.62
CA SER A 127 -2.20 -0.75 -0.10
C SER A 127 -2.22 -0.69 1.43
N LEU A 128 -2.16 -1.85 2.08
CA LEU A 128 -2.10 -1.93 3.54
C LEU A 128 -0.79 -1.33 4.08
N ALA A 129 0.34 -1.61 3.43
CA ALA A 129 1.64 -1.04 3.81
C ALA A 129 1.65 0.49 3.65
N VAL A 130 1.05 1.04 2.58
CA VAL A 130 0.85 2.49 2.41
C VAL A 130 0.03 3.08 3.57
N ALA A 131 -1.09 2.44 3.91
CA ALA A 131 -1.96 2.90 4.99
C ALA A 131 -1.26 2.86 6.36
N GLN A 132 -0.47 1.82 6.62
CA GLN A 132 0.33 1.70 7.83
C GLN A 132 1.43 2.77 7.88
N LEU A 133 2.19 2.91 6.79
CA LEU A 133 3.27 3.88 6.71
C LEU A 133 2.75 5.31 6.86
N THR A 134 1.60 5.64 6.28
CA THR A 134 0.95 6.96 6.42
C THR A 134 0.62 7.29 7.88
N ARG A 135 0.31 6.28 8.71
CA ARG A 135 0.07 6.45 10.15
C ARG A 135 1.36 6.61 10.94
N LEU A 136 2.42 5.93 10.51
CA LEU A 136 3.74 5.98 11.16
C LEU A 136 4.52 7.25 10.82
N LEU A 137 4.37 7.79 9.60
CA LEU A 137 5.19 8.88 9.10
C LEU A 137 4.74 10.28 9.53
N ASP A 138 4.32 10.48 10.77
CA ASP A 138 4.13 11.84 11.28
C ASP A 138 5.47 12.37 11.80
N PRO A 139 6.13 13.34 11.13
CA PRO A 139 7.41 13.83 11.57
C PRO A 139 7.22 14.57 12.89
N LYS A 140 7.74 13.97 13.95
CA LYS A 140 7.80 14.52 15.30
C LYS A 140 9.20 14.27 15.85
N ARG A 141 9.66 15.12 16.76
CA ARG A 141 10.99 14.95 17.38
C ARG A 141 11.16 13.57 18.03
N GLU A 142 10.09 13.04 18.62
CA GLU A 142 10.08 11.71 19.25
C GLU A 142 10.26 10.54 18.25
N ASN A 143 9.84 10.72 16.99
CA ASN A 143 9.84 9.68 15.95
C ASN A 143 10.66 10.10 14.71
N LEU A 144 11.63 11.00 14.89
CA LEU A 144 12.43 11.53 13.79
C LEU A 144 13.22 10.40 13.13
N GLU A 145 13.86 9.55 13.92
CA GLU A 145 14.60 8.38 13.42
C GLU A 145 13.71 7.41 12.63
N GLY A 146 12.46 7.20 13.06
CA GLY A 146 11.42 6.50 12.32
C GLY A 146 11.21 7.06 10.92
N PHE A 147 11.02 8.36 10.88
CA PHE A 147 10.79 9.11 9.66
C PHE A 147 12.01 9.06 8.72
N LEU A 148 13.23 9.30 9.22
CA LEU A 148 14.46 9.26 8.43
C LEU A 148 14.74 7.85 7.89
N ALA A 149 14.56 6.81 8.72
CA ALA A 149 14.76 5.42 8.31
C ALA A 149 13.80 5.01 7.19
N ALA A 150 12.55 5.46 7.23
CA ALA A 150 11.62 5.23 6.13
C ALA A 150 12.05 5.92 4.84
N ILE A 151 12.51 7.19 4.89
CA ILE A 151 12.95 7.90 3.69
C ILE A 151 14.11 7.17 3.02
N ARG A 152 15.10 6.72 3.82
CA ARG A 152 16.22 5.90 3.33
C ARG A 152 15.72 4.62 2.67
N ALA A 153 14.83 3.89 3.34
CA ALA A 153 14.27 2.65 2.80
C ALA A 153 13.44 2.88 1.51
N ILE A 154 12.75 4.01 1.38
CA ILE A 154 11.98 4.34 0.18
C ILE A 154 12.91 4.51 -1.02
N ASP A 155 13.99 5.27 -0.85
CA ASP A 155 14.98 5.51 -1.91
C ASP A 155 15.70 4.22 -2.32
N GLU A 156 16.02 3.36 -1.36
CA GLU A 156 16.70 2.09 -1.60
C GLU A 156 15.79 1.04 -2.27
N CYS A 157 14.55 0.92 -1.81
CA CYS A 157 13.72 -0.26 -2.11
C CYS A 157 12.58 -0.02 -3.10
N THR A 158 12.25 1.24 -3.44
CA THR A 158 11.07 1.54 -4.28
C THR A 158 11.45 2.18 -5.61
N ALA A 159 10.82 1.70 -6.69
CA ALA A 159 11.01 2.23 -8.04
C ALA A 159 9.95 3.28 -8.42
N ASP A 160 8.77 3.22 -7.79
CA ASP A 160 7.67 4.15 -8.06
C ASP A 160 7.73 5.42 -7.20
N ASN A 161 6.84 6.36 -7.48
CA ASN A 161 6.73 7.61 -6.73
C ASN A 161 5.62 7.61 -5.67
N THR A 162 4.89 6.50 -5.48
CA THR A 162 3.71 6.48 -4.61
C THR A 162 4.05 6.81 -3.16
N LEU A 163 5.14 6.25 -2.62
CA LEU A 163 5.56 6.60 -1.25
C LEU A 163 6.14 8.02 -1.19
N TRP A 164 6.83 8.47 -2.24
CA TRP A 164 7.36 9.83 -2.32
C TRP A 164 6.26 10.90 -2.32
N GLU A 165 5.14 10.65 -2.99
CA GLU A 165 3.95 11.53 -2.98
C GLU A 165 3.35 11.71 -1.58
N ILE A 166 3.60 10.77 -0.66
CA ILE A 166 3.16 10.84 0.73
C ILE A 166 4.20 11.55 1.61
N VAL A 167 5.49 11.27 1.37
CA VAL A 167 6.60 11.76 2.19
C VAL A 167 6.92 13.23 1.91
N ILE A 168 6.97 13.63 0.64
CA ILE A 168 7.40 14.98 0.25
C ILE A 168 6.52 16.07 0.89
N PRO A 169 5.17 16.01 0.86
CA PRO A 169 4.34 17.01 1.54
C PRO A 169 4.59 17.10 3.05
N ARG A 170 4.93 15.97 3.70
CA ARG A 170 5.22 15.93 5.13
C ARG A 170 6.56 16.58 5.46
N ILE A 171 7.58 16.36 4.63
CA ILE A 171 8.86 17.07 4.74
C ILE A 171 8.64 18.57 4.55
N VAL A 172 8.00 18.97 3.44
CA VAL A 172 7.80 20.39 3.11
C VAL A 172 6.98 21.11 4.20
N GLY A 173 5.92 20.49 4.71
CA GLY A 173 5.10 21.04 5.78
C GLY A 173 5.81 21.17 7.14
N ASN A 174 6.91 20.44 7.34
CA ASN A 174 7.69 20.42 8.59
C ASN A 174 9.13 20.93 8.41
N MET A 175 9.44 21.51 7.24
CA MET A 175 10.79 21.88 6.84
C MET A 175 11.46 22.81 7.87
N ALA A 176 10.70 23.74 8.44
CA ALA A 176 11.22 24.78 9.34
C ALA A 176 12.00 24.23 10.53
N TRP A 177 11.55 23.14 11.15
CA TRP A 177 12.27 22.50 12.26
C TRP A 177 13.13 21.32 11.79
N LEU A 178 12.75 20.62 10.72
CA LEU A 178 13.53 19.50 10.19
C LEU A 178 14.94 19.92 9.77
N VAL A 179 15.11 21.11 9.17
CA VAL A 179 16.43 21.60 8.75
C VAL A 179 17.37 21.93 9.91
N GLU A 180 16.83 22.11 11.12
CA GLU A 180 17.62 22.33 12.34
C GLU A 180 18.16 21.01 12.91
N GLU A 181 17.57 19.87 12.54
CA GLU A 181 17.95 18.56 13.04
C GLU A 181 19.10 17.97 12.20
N GLU A 182 20.22 17.68 12.87
CA GLU A 182 21.43 17.14 12.22
C GLU A 182 21.15 15.87 11.40
N GLY A 183 20.29 14.99 11.90
CA GLY A 183 19.93 13.74 11.22
C GLY A 183 19.23 13.96 9.88
N PHE A 184 18.37 14.97 9.79
CA PHE A 184 17.71 15.32 8.52
C PHE A 184 18.68 16.04 7.58
N PHE A 185 19.54 16.91 8.11
CA PHE A 185 20.57 17.56 7.29
C PHE A 185 21.53 16.54 6.66
N ALA A 186 21.99 15.55 7.43
CA ALA A 186 22.80 14.44 6.92
C ALA A 186 22.06 13.66 5.82
N LEU A 187 20.77 13.34 6.03
CA LEU A 187 19.94 12.66 5.03
C LEU A 187 19.89 13.42 3.69
N VAL A 188 19.68 14.72 3.72
CA VAL A 188 19.63 15.61 2.55
C VAL A 188 20.97 15.64 1.80
N GLN A 189 22.09 15.54 2.52
CA GLN A 189 23.43 15.47 1.91
C GLN A 189 23.71 14.11 1.27
N GLU A 190 23.28 13.03 1.93
CA GLU A 190 23.50 11.66 1.47
C GLU A 190 22.64 11.29 0.24
N MET A 191 21.50 11.96 0.05
CA MET A 191 20.48 11.57 -0.93
C MET A 191 20.21 12.68 -1.96
N PRO A 192 21.02 12.79 -3.04
CA PRO A 192 20.78 13.77 -4.11
C PRO A 192 19.41 13.63 -4.77
N GLY A 193 18.86 12.41 -4.83
CA GLY A 193 17.51 12.14 -5.34
C GLY A 193 16.41 12.83 -4.53
N LEU A 194 16.57 12.91 -3.21
CA LEU A 194 15.67 13.63 -2.30
C LEU A 194 15.67 15.12 -2.63
N ASN A 195 16.84 15.73 -2.82
CA ASN A 195 16.97 17.16 -3.15
C ASN A 195 16.20 17.53 -4.41
N ARG A 196 16.33 16.71 -5.45
CA ARG A 196 15.60 16.91 -6.71
C ARG A 196 14.08 16.82 -6.50
N LYS A 197 13.61 15.84 -5.72
CA LYS A 197 12.18 15.68 -5.40
C LYS A 197 11.63 16.84 -4.56
N LEU A 198 12.40 17.34 -3.59
CA LEU A 198 12.01 18.49 -2.76
C LEU A 198 11.91 19.79 -3.56
N LEU A 199 12.83 20.02 -4.50
CA LEU A 199 12.79 21.19 -5.38
C LEU A 199 11.56 21.16 -6.30
N VAL A 200 11.25 20.00 -6.89
CA VAL A 200 10.05 19.82 -7.73
C VAL A 200 8.78 19.99 -6.90
N GLY A 201 8.70 19.34 -5.74
CA GLY A 201 7.54 19.44 -4.85
C GLY A 201 7.30 20.86 -4.34
N SER A 202 8.38 21.63 -4.13
CA SER A 202 8.29 23.05 -3.75
C SER A 202 7.77 23.91 -4.92
N ALA A 203 8.15 23.62 -6.16
CA ALA A 203 7.65 24.33 -7.34
C ALA A 203 6.15 24.07 -7.60
N GLU A 204 5.68 22.85 -7.35
CA GLU A 204 4.25 22.50 -7.47
C GLU A 204 3.40 23.11 -6.34
N GLY A 205 3.97 23.25 -5.13
CA GLY A 205 3.34 23.95 -4.00
C GLY A 205 3.11 25.46 -4.23
N PHE A 206 3.93 26.10 -5.08
CA PHE A 206 3.74 27.51 -5.48
C PHE A 206 2.67 27.70 -6.57
N GLY A 207 2.14 26.62 -7.17
CA GLY A 207 1.07 26.66 -8.18
C GLY A 207 -0.36 26.61 -7.62
N GLY A 208 -0.52 26.44 -6.31
CA GLY A 208 -1.81 26.32 -5.60
C GLY A 208 -2.56 27.65 -5.43
N GLY A 209 -2.70 28.40 -6.51
CA GLY A 209 -3.35 29.71 -6.55
C GLY A 209 -4.09 29.97 -7.86
N ARG A 210 -4.67 28.95 -8.48
CA ARG A 210 -5.74 29.15 -9.47
C ARG A 210 -7.01 28.50 -8.95
N ALA A 211 -7.80 29.29 -8.23
CA ALA A 211 -9.21 29.02 -8.04
C ALA A 211 -9.80 28.63 -9.40
N LYS A 212 -10.33 27.40 -9.50
CA LYS A 212 -11.29 27.10 -10.56
C LYS A 212 -12.47 28.03 -10.32
N ALA A 213 -12.55 29.09 -11.11
CA ALA A 213 -13.74 29.91 -11.20
C ALA A 213 -14.90 28.97 -11.57
N VAL A 214 -15.80 28.77 -10.61
CA VAL A 214 -17.12 28.19 -10.87
C VAL A 214 -17.81 29.19 -11.80
N VAL A 215 -17.84 28.87 -13.09
CA VAL A 215 -18.71 29.56 -14.04
C VAL A 215 -20.13 29.21 -13.64
N GLN A 216 -20.81 30.15 -12.98
CA GLN A 216 -22.26 30.13 -12.86
C GLN A 216 -22.85 30.36 -14.25
N PRO A 217 -23.83 29.56 -14.70
CA PRO A 217 -24.56 29.89 -15.91
C PRO A 217 -25.41 31.15 -15.65
N GLN A 218 -25.14 32.20 -16.42
CA GLN A 218 -25.99 33.39 -16.47
C GLN A 218 -27.37 33.00 -17.01
N ALA A 219 -28.41 33.47 -16.33
CA ALA A 219 -29.77 33.44 -16.83
C ALA A 219 -29.85 34.36 -18.06
N GLU A 220 -30.14 33.79 -19.23
CA GLU A 220 -30.62 34.56 -20.37
C GLU A 220 -32.12 34.78 -20.21
N GLU A 221 -32.44 36.02 -19.89
CA GLU A 221 -33.74 36.65 -20.04
C GLU A 221 -34.01 36.82 -21.55
N GLN A 222 -35.02 36.13 -22.08
CA GLN A 222 -35.62 36.47 -23.38
C GLN A 222 -37.14 36.57 -23.23
N ASP A 223 -37.57 37.81 -22.99
CA ASP A 223 -38.89 38.29 -23.35
C ASP A 223 -39.05 38.31 -24.87
N GLY A 224 -40.20 37.86 -25.39
CA GLY A 224 -40.59 38.17 -26.77
C GLY A 224 -41.55 37.19 -27.44
N TYR A 225 -42.86 37.42 -27.22
CA TYR A 225 -43.95 37.35 -28.21
C TYR A 225 -43.91 36.27 -29.31
N TYR A 226 -44.95 35.42 -29.39
CA TYR A 226 -45.90 35.46 -30.52
C TYR A 226 -47.21 34.71 -30.20
N SER A 227 -48.28 35.33 -30.69
CA SER A 227 -49.68 35.04 -30.45
C SER A 227 -50.26 34.04 -31.46
N ALA A 228 -51.32 33.37 -31.03
CA ALA A 228 -52.50 32.93 -31.81
C ALA A 228 -52.35 31.97 -33.01
N GLY A 229 -53.07 30.84 -32.89
CA GLY A 229 -54.13 30.51 -33.84
C GLY A 229 -53.86 29.37 -34.82
N GLY A 230 -54.72 28.35 -34.80
CA GLY A 230 -54.94 27.50 -35.98
C GLY A 230 -55.11 26.01 -35.71
N ARG A 231 -56.24 25.61 -35.13
CA ARG A 231 -56.77 24.24 -35.29
C ARG A 231 -57.26 24.09 -36.74
N ARG A 232 -56.77 23.09 -37.48
CA ARG A 232 -57.45 22.56 -38.67
C ARG A 232 -58.02 21.19 -38.34
N LEU A 233 -59.36 21.14 -38.35
CA LEU A 233 -60.16 19.96 -38.62
C LEU A 233 -60.47 19.98 -40.13
N GLY A 234 -60.50 18.82 -40.79
CA GLY A 234 -60.94 18.66 -42.18
C GLY A 234 -59.83 18.63 -43.20
#